data_AF-A0A953TSK4-F1
#
_entry.id   AF-A0A953TSK4-F1
#
_cell.length_a   1.000
_cell.length_b   1.000
_cell.length_c   1.000
_cell.angle_alpha   90.00
_cell.angle_beta   90.00
_cell.angle_gamma   90.00
#
_symmetry.space_group_name_H-M   'P 1'
#
loop_
_entity.id
_entity.type
_entity.pdbx_description
1 polymer ?
#
loop_
_entity_poly.entity_id
_entity_poly.type
_entity_poly.pdbx_seq_one_letter_code
_entity_poly.pdbx_strand_id
1 'polypeptide(L)'
;GVRSVSEVLMLAAMEGYSFIPTSFGAKAADLGSREEAAKLRTLTDKAQIIEHLNKGFAHAKKELEALDPATLTAKRKVMGQDRSAADVALFIGGDLHEHLGQMIAYARMNHIVPPWSK
;
A
#
# COMPACT_ATOMS: atom_id res chain seq x y z
N GLY A 1 4.87 1.40 16.22
CA GLY A 1 6.03 0.73 15.59
C GLY A 1 7.18 1.70 15.47
N VAL A 2 8.43 1.21 15.50
CA VAL A 2 9.68 2.00 15.52
C VAL A 2 10.30 2.16 14.13
N ARG A 3 9.50 2.05 13.06
CA ARG A 3 9.97 2.17 11.67
C ARG A 3 10.38 3.61 11.36
N SER A 4 11.34 3.77 10.45
CA SER A 4 11.69 5.04 9.84
C SER A 4 10.60 5.52 8.86
N VAL A 5 10.64 6.82 8.51
CA VAL A 5 9.75 7.41 7.50
C VAL A 5 9.84 6.64 6.17
N SER A 6 11.04 6.30 5.72
CA SER A 6 11.26 5.60 4.46
C SER A 6 10.67 4.18 4.47
N GLU A 7 10.81 3.46 5.58
CA GLU A 7 10.24 2.11 5.71
C GLU A 7 8.71 2.11 5.68
N VAL A 8 8.05 3.12 6.27
CA VAL A 8 6.58 3.22 6.20
C VAL A 8 6.11 3.56 4.78
N LEU A 9 6.79 4.48 4.09
CA LEU A 9 6.45 4.82 2.71
C LEU A 9 6.69 3.64 1.75
N MET A 10 7.78 2.90 1.94
CA MET A 10 8.05 1.71 1.14
C MET A 10 7.10 0.56 1.45
N LEU A 11 6.63 0.42 2.70
CA LEU A 11 5.57 -0.52 3.04
C LEU A 11 4.28 -0.22 2.25
N ALA A 12 3.83 1.04 2.24
CA ALA A 12 2.67 1.46 1.45
C ALA A 12 2.87 1.24 -0.06
N ALA A 13 4.09 1.48 -0.58
CA ALA A 13 4.41 1.17 -1.98
C ALA A 13 4.29 -0.33 -2.28
N MET A 14 4.83 -1.19 -1.40
CA MET A 14 4.74 -2.65 -1.53
C MET A 14 3.30 -3.16 -1.47
N GLU A 15 2.44 -2.55 -0.66
CA GLU A 15 1.01 -2.85 -0.63
C GLU A 15 0.35 -2.53 -1.98
N GLY A 16 0.68 -1.39 -2.59
CA GLY A 16 0.22 -1.05 -3.94
C GLY A 16 0.66 -2.05 -5.01
N TYR A 17 1.89 -2.55 -4.94
CA TYR A 17 2.36 -3.57 -5.90
C TYR A 17 1.71 -4.94 -5.70
N SER A 18 1.28 -5.29 -4.49
CA SER A 18 0.97 -6.67 -4.15
C SER A 18 -0.33 -6.80 -3.35
N PHE A 19 -0.35 -6.28 -2.13
CA PHE A 19 -1.42 -6.58 -1.18
C PHE A 19 -2.79 -6.07 -1.67
N ILE A 20 -2.85 -4.83 -2.18
CA ILE A 20 -4.07 -4.22 -2.67
C ILE A 20 -4.65 -5.01 -3.86
N PRO A 21 -3.97 -5.17 -5.01
CA PRO A 21 -4.56 -5.85 -6.16
C PRO A 21 -4.91 -7.32 -5.87
N THR A 22 -4.05 -8.05 -5.14
CA THR A 22 -4.30 -9.47 -4.86
C THR A 22 -5.47 -9.70 -3.89
N SER A 23 -5.74 -8.75 -2.99
CA SER A 23 -6.91 -8.83 -2.09
C SER A 23 -8.25 -8.75 -2.83
N PHE A 24 -8.27 -8.16 -4.03
CA PHE A 24 -9.43 -8.15 -4.92
C PHE A 24 -9.37 -9.23 -6.02
N GLY A 25 -8.33 -10.07 -6.02
CA GLY A 25 -8.14 -11.15 -7.00
C GLY A 25 -7.45 -10.72 -8.29
N ALA A 26 -6.86 -9.53 -8.35
CA ALA A 26 -6.02 -9.08 -9.46
C ALA A 26 -4.55 -9.48 -9.25
N LYS A 27 -3.66 -9.10 -10.19
CA LYS A 27 -2.26 -9.55 -10.19
C LYS A 27 -1.34 -8.62 -9.41
N ALA A 28 -0.39 -9.20 -8.69
CA ALA A 28 0.74 -8.44 -8.16
C ALA A 28 1.66 -7.97 -9.30
N ALA A 29 2.39 -6.88 -9.07
CA ALA A 29 3.44 -6.43 -9.97
C ALA A 29 4.63 -7.38 -9.95
N ASP A 30 5.30 -7.48 -11.09
CA ASP A 30 6.60 -8.13 -11.19
C ASP A 30 7.69 -7.17 -10.69
N LEU A 31 8.26 -7.50 -9.53
CA LEU A 31 9.36 -6.75 -8.91
C LEU A 31 10.69 -7.52 -8.99
N GLY A 32 10.76 -8.53 -9.87
CA GLY A 32 11.89 -9.44 -9.96
C GLY A 32 11.89 -10.51 -8.86
N SER A 33 13.07 -10.99 -8.52
CA SER A 33 13.25 -12.00 -7.49
C SER A 33 12.80 -11.51 -6.11
N ARG A 34 12.50 -12.46 -5.21
CA ARG A 34 12.15 -12.15 -3.82
C ARG A 34 13.23 -11.33 -3.11
N GLU A 35 14.50 -11.53 -3.46
CA GLU A 35 15.62 -10.78 -2.89
C GLU A 35 15.64 -9.33 -3.39
N GLU A 36 15.41 -9.11 -4.69
CA GLU A 36 15.31 -7.77 -5.28
C GLU A 36 14.13 -6.99 -4.68
N ALA A 37 12.95 -7.61 -4.58
CA ALA A 37 11.79 -7.01 -3.93
C ALA A 37 12.05 -6.72 -2.44
N ALA A 38 12.83 -7.55 -1.74
CA ALA A 38 13.19 -7.30 -0.35
C ALA A 38 14.10 -6.08 -0.18
N LYS A 39 15.04 -5.84 -1.10
CA LYS A 39 15.93 -4.67 -1.09
C LYS A 39 15.18 -3.34 -1.19
N LEU A 40 14.02 -3.33 -1.85
CA LEU A 40 13.17 -2.13 -1.95
C LEU A 40 12.67 -1.66 -0.56
N ARG A 41 12.47 -2.59 0.39
CA ARG A 41 11.96 -2.25 1.73
C ARG A 41 12.91 -1.42 2.57
N THR A 42 14.19 -1.42 2.21
CA THR A 42 15.25 -0.69 2.93
C THR A 42 15.74 0.53 2.16
N LEU A 43 15.03 0.96 1.10
CA LEU A 43 15.38 2.17 0.36
C LEU A 43 15.30 3.39 1.26
N THR A 44 16.28 4.28 1.13
CA THR A 44 16.37 5.55 1.87
C THR A 44 16.44 6.76 0.95
N ASP A 45 16.71 6.58 -0.33
CA ASP A 45 16.71 7.67 -1.31
C ASP A 45 15.29 8.20 -1.54
N LYS A 46 15.11 9.50 -1.34
CA LYS A 46 13.81 10.15 -1.41
C LYS A 46 13.19 10.06 -2.80
N ALA A 47 13.98 10.23 -3.87
CA ALA A 47 13.45 10.22 -5.23
C ALA A 47 12.95 8.82 -5.60
N GLN A 48 13.74 7.79 -5.28
CA GLN A 48 13.37 6.39 -5.48
C GLN A 48 12.12 6.00 -4.67
N ILE A 49 12.02 6.44 -3.41
CA ILE A 49 10.84 6.17 -2.59
C ILE A 49 9.57 6.78 -3.22
N ILE A 50 9.62 8.04 -3.64
CA ILE A 50 8.48 8.71 -4.28
C ILE A 50 8.11 8.02 -5.58
N GLU A 51 9.11 7.62 -6.38
CA GLU A 51 8.89 6.88 -7.61
C GLU A 51 8.18 5.55 -7.35
N HIS A 52 8.64 4.77 -6.38
CA HIS A 52 8.03 3.48 -6.05
C HIS A 52 6.64 3.62 -5.44
N LEU A 53 6.39 4.67 -4.64
CA LEU A 53 5.06 4.97 -4.12
C LEU A 53 4.08 5.22 -5.28
N ASN A 54 4.46 6.09 -6.22
CA ASN A 54 3.62 6.38 -7.39
C ASN A 54 3.37 5.13 -8.25
N LYS A 55 4.42 4.36 -8.54
CA LYS A 55 4.32 3.12 -9.33
C LYS A 55 3.46 2.06 -8.64
N GLY A 56 3.60 1.88 -7.33
CA GLY A 56 2.80 0.93 -6.56
C GLY A 56 1.31 1.24 -6.61
N PHE A 57 0.92 2.48 -6.33
CA PHE A 57 -0.49 2.89 -6.41
C PHE A 57 -1.02 2.92 -7.84
N ALA A 58 -0.20 3.27 -8.83
CA ALA A 58 -0.59 3.19 -10.24
C ALA A 58 -0.86 1.75 -10.68
N HIS A 59 -0.05 0.78 -10.23
CA HIS A 59 -0.27 -0.64 -10.48
C HIS A 59 -1.57 -1.12 -9.83
N ALA A 60 -1.78 -0.85 -8.54
CA ALA A 60 -3.03 -1.19 -7.85
C ALA A 60 -4.25 -0.63 -8.60
N LYS A 61 -4.22 0.67 -8.96
CA LYS A 61 -5.31 1.31 -9.70
C LYS A 61 -5.60 0.58 -11.02
N LYS A 62 -4.57 0.38 -11.85
CA LYS A 62 -4.70 -0.28 -13.15
C LYS A 62 -5.31 -1.67 -13.03
N GLU A 63 -4.83 -2.47 -12.08
CA GLU A 63 -5.31 -3.83 -11.87
C GLU A 63 -6.75 -3.87 -11.37
N LEU A 64 -7.14 -2.94 -10.48
CA LEU A 64 -8.52 -2.85 -10.00
C LEU A 64 -9.49 -2.34 -11.08
N GLU A 65 -9.07 -1.39 -11.91
CA GLU A 65 -9.88 -0.89 -13.03
C GLU A 65 -10.10 -1.96 -14.12
N ALA A 66 -9.20 -2.94 -14.23
CA ALA A 66 -9.30 -4.05 -15.17
C ALA A 66 -10.14 -5.23 -14.66
N LEU A 67 -10.56 -5.22 -13.39
CA LEU A 67 -11.38 -6.30 -12.83
C LEU A 67 -12.79 -6.27 -13.39
N ASP A 68 -13.31 -7.45 -13.73
CA ASP A 68 -14.74 -7.63 -13.99
C ASP A 68 -15.53 -7.43 -12.69
N PRO A 69 -16.43 -6.43 -12.61
CA PRO A 69 -17.24 -6.18 -11.43
C PRO A 69 -18.07 -7.38 -10.97
N ALA A 70 -18.45 -8.29 -11.87
CA ALA A 70 -19.19 -9.50 -11.51
C ALA A 70 -18.40 -10.39 -10.54
N THR A 71 -17.06 -10.35 -10.63
CA THR A 71 -16.18 -11.11 -9.74
C THR A 71 -16.11 -10.56 -8.32
N LEU A 72 -16.55 -9.31 -8.06
CA LEU A 72 -16.50 -8.65 -6.75
C LEU A 72 -17.67 -9.04 -5.82
N THR A 73 -18.62 -9.83 -6.32
CA THR A 73 -19.80 -10.27 -5.57
C THR A 73 -19.52 -11.42 -4.59
N ALA A 74 -18.50 -12.24 -4.88
CA ALA A 74 -18.12 -13.38 -4.05
C ALA A 74 -17.19 -12.97 -2.91
N LYS A 75 -17.26 -13.69 -1.78
CA LYS A 75 -16.26 -13.57 -0.71
C LYS A 75 -14.93 -14.17 -1.15
N ARG A 76 -13.83 -13.60 -0.65
CA ARG A 76 -12.46 -14.06 -0.90
C ARG A 76 -11.70 -14.24 0.41
N LYS A 77 -10.74 -15.18 0.41
CA LYS A 77 -9.82 -15.34 1.53
C LYS A 77 -8.74 -14.26 1.49
N VAL A 78 -8.78 -13.35 2.44
CA VAL A 78 -7.76 -12.31 2.65
C VAL A 78 -7.26 -12.44 4.08
N MET A 79 -5.94 -12.64 4.24
CA MET A 79 -5.29 -12.91 5.53
C MET A 79 -5.97 -14.05 6.33
N GLY A 80 -6.39 -15.12 5.63
CA GLY A 80 -7.03 -16.28 6.23
C GLY A 80 -8.52 -16.12 6.56
N GLN A 81 -9.12 -14.95 6.31
CA GLN A 81 -10.54 -14.69 6.58
C GLN A 81 -11.33 -14.50 5.29
N ASP A 82 -12.55 -15.03 5.23
CA ASP A 82 -13.47 -14.80 4.11
C ASP A 82 -14.08 -13.40 4.22
N ARG A 83 -13.75 -12.52 3.27
CA ARG A 83 -14.13 -11.11 3.24
C ARG A 83 -14.90 -10.78 1.97
N SER A 84 -15.93 -9.94 2.07
CA SER A 84 -16.56 -9.33 0.90
C SER A 84 -15.65 -8.25 0.29
N ALA A 85 -15.89 -7.82 -0.94
CA ALA A 85 -15.13 -6.73 -1.55
C ALA A 85 -15.22 -5.42 -0.72
N ALA A 86 -16.36 -5.15 -0.09
CA ALA A 86 -16.52 -4.01 0.79
C ALA A 86 -15.68 -4.14 2.07
N ASP A 87 -15.64 -5.33 2.69
CA ASP A 87 -14.80 -5.59 3.88
C ASP A 87 -13.31 -5.46 3.55
N VAL A 88 -12.90 -5.89 2.36
CA VAL A 88 -11.53 -5.73 1.86
C VAL A 88 -11.20 -4.24 1.68
N ALA A 89 -12.08 -3.47 1.04
CA ALA A 89 -11.88 -2.04 0.85
C ALA A 89 -11.78 -1.27 2.18
N LEU A 90 -12.65 -1.58 3.14
CA LEU A 90 -12.59 -0.99 4.49
C LEU A 90 -11.31 -1.37 5.23
N PHE A 91 -10.87 -2.63 5.11
CA PHE A 91 -9.64 -3.10 5.74
C PHE A 91 -8.40 -2.39 5.19
N ILE A 92 -8.25 -2.34 3.86
CA ILE A 92 -7.16 -1.62 3.19
C ILE A 92 -7.23 -0.13 3.53
N GLY A 93 -8.43 0.45 3.56
CA GLY A 93 -8.64 1.82 3.98
C GLY A 93 -8.09 2.07 5.40
N GLY A 94 -8.43 1.20 6.36
CA GLY A 94 -7.92 1.27 7.73
C GLY A 94 -6.39 1.19 7.79
N ASP A 95 -5.80 0.20 7.13
CA ASP A 95 -4.35 -0.01 7.07
C ASP A 95 -3.60 1.21 6.49
N LEU A 96 -4.07 1.77 5.37
CA LEU A 96 -3.50 3.00 4.81
C LEU A 96 -3.65 4.21 5.75
N HIS A 97 -4.72 4.27 6.55
CA HIS A 97 -4.88 5.32 7.57
C HIS A 97 -3.93 5.12 8.76
N GLU A 98 -3.56 3.89 9.10
CA GLU A 98 -2.53 3.62 10.11
C GLU A 98 -1.16 4.15 9.65
N HIS A 99 -0.78 3.91 8.39
CA HIS A 99 0.44 4.49 7.79
C HIS A 99 0.40 6.02 7.77
N LEU A 100 -0.74 6.61 7.40
CA LEU A 100 -0.95 8.06 7.42
C LEU A 100 -0.81 8.64 8.84
N GLY A 101 -1.38 7.97 9.85
CA GLY A 101 -1.26 8.35 11.26
C GLY A 101 0.20 8.39 11.73
N GLN A 102 1.00 7.39 11.32
CA GLN A 102 2.44 7.39 11.58
C GLN A 102 3.14 8.57 10.91
N MET A 103 2.80 8.90 9.67
CA MET A 103 3.37 10.06 8.96
C MET A 103 3.01 11.39 9.62
N ILE A 104 1.77 11.57 10.10
CA ILE A 104 1.37 12.75 10.89
C ILE A 104 2.24 12.86 12.14
N ALA A 105 2.42 11.75 12.87
CA ALA A 105 3.22 11.74 14.09
C ALA A 105 4.68 12.13 13.82
N TYR A 106 5.30 11.54 12.79
CA TYR A 106 6.68 11.88 12.41
C TYR A 106 6.82 13.32 11.94
N ALA A 107 5.87 13.84 11.15
CA ALA A 107 5.88 15.25 10.74
C ALA A 107 5.85 16.19 11.97
N ARG A 108 4.96 15.93 12.93
CA ARG A 108 4.87 16.71 14.18
C ARG A 108 6.13 16.64 15.02
N MET A 109 6.71 15.45 15.19
CA MET A 109 7.97 15.25 15.92
C MET A 109 9.14 16.01 15.28
N ASN A 110 9.10 16.23 13.97
CA ASN A 110 10.11 16.97 13.23
C ASN A 110 9.71 18.44 12.95
N HIS A 111 8.70 18.98 13.66
CA HIS A 111 8.21 20.35 13.50
C HIS A 111 7.75 20.72 12.07
N ILE A 112 7.31 19.74 11.29
CA ILE A 112 6.74 19.92 9.95
C ILE A 112 5.22 20.05 10.09
N VAL A 113 4.64 21.16 9.63
CA VAL A 113 3.19 21.36 9.58
C VAL A 113 2.62 20.58 8.38
N PRO A 114 1.77 19.56 8.60
CA PRO A 114 1.20 18.80 7.49
C PRO A 114 0.25 19.66 6.65
N PRO A 115 0.19 19.47 5.32
CA PRO A 115 -0.53 20.35 4.40
C PRO A 115 -2.06 20.35 4.59
N TRP A 116 -2.62 19.35 5.26
CA TRP A 116 -4.06 19.25 5.60
C TRP A 116 -4.42 19.85 6.96
N SER A 117 -3.50 20.55 7.63
CA SER A 117 -3.74 21.21 8.93
C SER A 117 -4.24 22.65 8.79
N LYS A 118 -4.86 22.99 7.64
CA LYS A 118 -5.51 24.29 7.40
C LYS A 118 -7.02 24.13 7.40
#